data_AF-A0A0Q5N049-F1
#
_entry.id   AF-A0A0Q5N049-F1
#
_cell.length_a   1.000
_cell.length_b   1.000
_cell.length_c   1.000
_cell.angle_alpha   90.00
_cell.angle_beta   90.00
_cell.angle_gamma   90.00
#
_symmetry.space_group_name_H-M   'P 1'
#
loop_
_entity.id
_entity.type
_entity.pdbx_description
1 polymer ?
#
loop_
_entity_poly.entity_id
_entity_poly.type
_entity_poly.pdbx_seq_one_letter_code
_entity_poly.pdbx_strand_id
1 'polypeptide(L)'
;MAKEKTVPVTVLTTLGDQVPTFEMPITLKKLDGSDVQFKVTCKALRKTEWAGHRDARQRALFEGMQAANKKAEELTAAGGDAPSYIETAIANIETYGAEAGIREGITLDAALILQFAEGWSLTEPLTAKTLELMEDKFGGSLGNIIGAYDKAIYQGRLGN
;
A
#
# COMPACT_ATOMS: atom_id res chain seq x y z
N MET A 1 9.21 25.84 -32.69
CA MET A 1 7.98 26.39 -32.07
C MET A 1 6.79 25.94 -32.90
N ALA A 2 6.32 24.70 -32.70
CA ALA A 2 5.18 24.16 -33.45
C ALA A 2 3.87 24.67 -32.83
N LYS A 3 3.00 25.24 -33.67
CA LYS A 3 1.71 25.84 -33.30
C LYS A 3 0.74 24.76 -32.79
N GLU A 4 0.30 24.89 -31.54
CA GLU A 4 -0.82 24.11 -31.00
C GLU A 4 -2.09 24.43 -31.77
N LYS A 5 -2.69 23.41 -32.39
CA LYS A 5 -3.98 23.55 -33.09
C LYS A 5 -5.08 23.54 -32.05
N THR A 6 -5.78 24.67 -31.96
CA THR A 6 -6.97 24.93 -31.15
C THR A 6 -8.03 23.86 -31.39
N VAL A 7 -8.34 23.08 -30.35
CA VAL A 7 -9.46 22.12 -30.37
C VAL A 7 -10.76 22.91 -30.16
N PRO A 8 -11.80 22.72 -31.00
CA PRO A 8 -13.03 23.49 -30.93
C PRO A 8 -13.82 23.26 -29.64
N VAL A 9 -14.49 24.33 -29.17
CA VAL A 9 -15.18 24.56 -27.89
C VAL A 9 -16.44 23.68 -27.67
N THR A 10 -16.58 22.57 -28.39
CA THR A 10 -17.79 21.73 -28.40
C THR A 10 -17.72 20.46 -27.55
N VAL A 11 -16.64 20.21 -26.80
CA VAL A 11 -16.46 18.97 -25.99
C VAL A 11 -16.83 19.17 -24.50
N LEU A 12 -17.38 20.32 -24.13
CA LEU A 12 -17.80 20.58 -22.73
C LEU A 12 -19.18 20.01 -22.37
N THR A 13 -19.80 19.18 -23.21
CA THR A 13 -21.15 18.65 -22.97
C THR A 13 -21.20 17.20 -22.49
N THR A 14 -20.06 16.49 -22.49
CA THR A 14 -19.80 15.31 -21.65
C THR A 14 -18.29 15.30 -21.41
N LEU A 15 -17.83 15.53 -20.18
CA LEU A 15 -16.50 15.05 -19.75
C LEU A 15 -16.58 13.53 -19.94
N GLY A 16 -16.16 13.02 -21.11
CA GLY A 16 -16.36 11.63 -21.49
C GLY A 16 -15.97 10.68 -20.37
N ASP A 17 -16.66 9.54 -20.26
CA ASP A 17 -16.37 8.54 -19.22
C ASP A 17 -14.87 8.27 -19.17
N GLN A 18 -14.29 8.53 -18.00
CA GLN A 18 -12.87 8.25 -17.75
C GLN A 18 -12.65 6.77 -18.02
N VAL A 19 -11.57 6.43 -18.73
CA VAL A 19 -11.21 5.02 -18.99
C VAL A 19 -11.19 4.30 -17.64
N PRO A 20 -11.97 3.22 -17.47
CA PRO A 20 -12.17 2.59 -16.15
C PRO A 20 -10.86 2.04 -15.59
N THR A 21 -9.87 1.81 -16.45
CA THR A 21 -8.58 1.25 -16.11
C THR A 21 -7.44 2.01 -16.80
N PHE A 22 -6.26 1.98 -16.19
CA PHE A 22 -5.05 2.56 -16.77
C PHE A 22 -3.82 1.72 -16.42
N GLU A 23 -2.79 1.78 -17.27
CA GLU A 23 -1.50 1.15 -17.01
C GLU A 23 -0.57 2.13 -16.27
N MET A 24 0.04 1.65 -15.18
CA MET A 24 0.98 2.40 -14.38
C MET A 24 2.36 1.71 -14.39
N PRO A 25 3.39 2.33 -14.97
CA PRO A 25 4.75 1.79 -14.88
C PRO A 25 5.32 2.01 -13.48
N ILE A 26 5.87 0.96 -12.88
CA ILE A 26 6.53 0.98 -11.57
C ILE A 26 7.99 0.58 -11.75
N THR A 27 8.88 1.40 -11.19
CA THR A 27 10.32 1.14 -11.17
C THR A 27 10.74 0.73 -9.76
N LEU A 28 11.21 -0.50 -9.58
CA LEU A 28 11.79 -0.99 -8.33
C LEU A 28 13.30 -0.88 -8.38
N LYS A 29 13.89 -0.44 -7.28
CA LYS A 29 15.34 -0.53 -7.07
C LYS A 29 15.65 -1.80 -6.33
N LYS A 30 16.52 -2.62 -6.90
CA LYS A 30 17.09 -3.76 -6.19
C LYS A 30 18.18 -3.30 -5.22
N LEU A 31 18.51 -4.16 -4.26
CA LEU A 31 19.64 -3.96 -3.34
C LEU A 31 21.00 -3.91 -4.06
N ASP A 32 21.09 -4.51 -5.26
CA ASP A 32 22.27 -4.42 -6.13
C ASP A 32 22.38 -3.07 -6.87
N GLY A 33 21.41 -2.17 -6.68
CA GLY A 33 21.36 -0.85 -7.33
C GLY A 33 20.79 -0.86 -8.75
N SER A 34 20.41 -2.02 -9.30
CA SER A 34 19.73 -2.11 -10.59
C SER A 34 18.24 -1.77 -10.49
N ASP A 35 17.72 -1.17 -11.56
CA ASP A 35 16.30 -0.84 -11.66
C ASP A 35 15.57 -1.94 -12.45
N VAL A 36 14.41 -2.36 -11.94
CA VAL A 36 13.47 -3.23 -12.64
C VAL A 36 12.18 -2.48 -12.87
N GLN A 37 11.68 -2.51 -14.10
CA GLN A 37 10.39 -1.92 -14.44
C GLN A 37 9.36 -3.01 -14.73
N PHE A 38 8.16 -2.81 -14.20
CA PHE A 38 6.98 -3.60 -14.54
C PHE A 38 5.76 -2.69 -14.59
N LYS A 39 4.65 -3.18 -15.16
CA LYS A 39 3.40 -2.41 -15.28
C LYS A 39 2.34 -2.99 -14.36
N VAL A 40 1.54 -2.12 -13.75
CA VAL A 40 0.35 -2.48 -13.00
C VAL A 40 -0.87 -1.89 -13.69
N THR A 41 -1.86 -2.73 -13.99
CA THR A 41 -3.15 -2.29 -14.51
C THR A 41 -4.04 -1.94 -13.31
N CYS A 42 -4.51 -0.70 -13.27
CA CYS A 42 -5.23 -0.15 -12.12
C CYS A 42 -6.59 0.40 -12.51
N LYS A 43 -7.57 0.29 -11.61
CA LYS A 43 -8.87 0.98 -11.70
C LYS A 43 -8.69 2.48 -11.50
N ALA A 44 -9.40 3.27 -12.30
CA ALA A 44 -9.53 4.70 -12.11
C ALA A 44 -10.59 5.03 -11.04
N LEU A 45 -10.26 4.78 -9.77
CA LEU A 45 -11.16 5.08 -8.64
C LEU A 45 -11.38 6.59 -8.51
N ARG A 46 -12.51 6.98 -7.92
CA ARG A 46 -12.75 8.38 -7.58
C ARG A 46 -11.80 8.82 -6.46
N LYS A 47 -11.38 10.08 -6.46
CA LYS A 47 -10.53 10.64 -5.38
C LYS A 47 -11.06 10.36 -3.98
N THR A 48 -12.38 10.47 -3.79
CA THR A 48 -13.05 10.22 -2.50
C THR A 48 -13.12 8.74 -2.13
N GLU A 49 -13.28 7.86 -3.13
CA GLU A 49 -13.27 6.41 -2.93
C GLU A 49 -11.86 5.95 -2.53
N TRP A 50 -10.85 6.44 -3.22
CA TRP A 50 -9.45 6.18 -2.88
C TRP A 50 -9.09 6.69 -1.48
N ALA A 51 -9.51 7.90 -1.12
CA ALA A 51 -9.34 8.42 0.24
C ALA A 51 -9.99 7.50 1.30
N GLY A 52 -11.18 6.95 1.02
CA GLY A 52 -11.83 5.99 1.91
C GLY A 52 -11.00 4.71 2.15
N HIS A 53 -10.36 4.18 1.10
CA HIS A 53 -9.46 3.03 1.25
C HIS A 53 -8.20 3.37 2.07
N ARG A 54 -7.66 4.59 1.90
CA ARG A 54 -6.52 5.09 2.69
C ARG A 54 -6.87 5.26 4.16
N ASP A 55 -8.03 5.83 4.46
CA ASP A 55 -8.52 6.01 5.83
C ASP A 55 -8.74 4.66 6.51
N ALA A 56 -9.30 3.67 5.81
CA ALA A 56 -9.48 2.32 6.33
C ALA A 56 -8.14 1.67 6.71
N ARG A 57 -7.11 1.80 5.87
CA ARG A 57 -5.75 1.32 6.18
C ARG A 57 -5.15 2.05 7.39
N GLN A 58 -5.26 3.38 7.44
CA GLN A 58 -4.73 4.16 8.56
C GLN A 58 -5.42 3.81 9.89
N ARG A 59 -6.74 3.60 9.85
CA ARG A 59 -7.51 3.14 11.01
C ARG A 59 -7.06 1.75 11.46
N ALA A 60 -6.89 0.81 10.53
CA ALA A 60 -6.43 -0.54 10.85
C ALA A 60 -5.06 -0.53 11.57
N LEU A 61 -4.11 0.28 11.10
CA LEU A 61 -2.83 0.46 11.78
C LEU A 61 -2.98 1.04 13.20
N PHE A 62 -3.85 2.06 13.35
CA PHE A 62 -4.05 2.70 14.64
C PHE A 62 -4.76 1.77 15.64
N GLU A 63 -5.72 0.98 15.18
CA GLU A 63 -6.39 -0.05 15.96
C GLU A 63 -5.42 -1.18 16.35
N GLY A 64 -4.55 -1.62 15.43
CA GLY A 64 -3.48 -2.59 15.71
C GLY A 64 -2.53 -2.10 16.80
N MET A 65 -2.06 -0.85 16.70
CA MET A 65 -1.20 -0.22 17.72
C MET A 65 -1.91 -0.08 19.08
N GLN A 66 -3.18 0.33 19.10
CA GLN A 66 -3.94 0.41 20.34
C GLN A 66 -4.19 -0.96 20.96
N ALA A 67 -4.51 -1.97 20.16
CA ALA A 67 -4.70 -3.33 20.63
C ALA A 67 -3.39 -3.91 21.22
N ALA A 68 -2.26 -3.64 20.58
CA ALA A 68 -0.94 -4.01 21.10
C ALA A 68 -0.66 -3.35 22.47
N ASN A 69 -0.92 -2.04 22.59
CA ASN A 69 -0.74 -1.31 23.85
C ASN A 69 -1.68 -1.81 24.96
N LYS A 70 -2.97 -1.98 24.66
CA LYS A 70 -3.97 -2.44 25.63
C LYS A 70 -3.67 -3.86 26.11
N LYS A 71 -3.26 -4.76 25.22
CA LYS A 71 -2.93 -6.14 25.61
C LYS A 71 -1.65 -6.20 26.45
N ALA A 72 -0.66 -5.35 26.15
CA ALA A 72 0.52 -5.20 27.00
C ALA A 72 0.16 -4.74 28.42
N GLU A 73 -0.78 -3.78 28.55
CA GLU A 73 -1.31 -3.34 29.84
C GLU A 73 -2.08 -4.45 30.58
N GLU A 74 -2.95 -5.21 29.89
CA GLU A 74 -3.70 -6.33 30.46
C GLU A 74 -2.79 -7.47 30.96
N LEU A 75 -1.73 -7.80 30.20
CA LEU A 75 -0.69 -8.76 30.60
C LEU A 75 0.04 -8.33 31.88
N THR A 76 0.30 -7.02 32.05
CA THR A 76 0.89 -6.50 33.30
C THR A 76 -0.08 -6.49 34.48
N ALA A 77 -1.39 -6.44 34.24
CA ALA A 77 -2.43 -6.35 35.26
C ALA A 77 -2.93 -7.72 35.79
N ALA A 78 -2.66 -8.83 35.08
CA ALA A 78 -3.29 -10.14 35.34
C ALA A 78 -2.77 -10.94 36.55
N GLY A 79 -1.82 -10.42 37.34
CA GLY A 79 -1.61 -10.84 38.74
C GLY A 79 -1.31 -12.32 39.05
N GLY A 80 -0.85 -13.13 38.09
CA GLY A 80 -0.23 -14.43 38.38
C GLY A 80 1.15 -14.26 39.04
N ASP A 81 1.70 -15.31 39.67
CA ASP A 81 3.07 -15.28 40.20
C ASP A 81 3.99 -14.72 39.10
N ALA A 82 4.63 -13.58 39.39
CA ALA A 82 5.00 -12.65 38.34
C ALA A 82 6.02 -13.32 37.40
N PRO A 83 5.71 -13.49 36.10
CA PRO A 83 6.74 -13.83 35.14
C PRO A 83 7.83 -12.77 35.25
N SER A 84 9.08 -13.20 35.24
CA SER A 84 10.18 -12.26 35.39
C SER A 84 10.04 -11.16 34.33
N TYR A 85 10.52 -9.97 34.63
CA TYR A 85 10.54 -8.86 33.67
C TYR A 85 11.05 -9.30 32.28
N ILE A 86 11.98 -10.25 32.24
CA ILE A 86 12.56 -10.82 31.03
C ILE A 86 11.55 -11.69 30.26
N GLU A 87 10.77 -12.55 30.93
CA GLU A 87 9.78 -13.41 30.28
C GLU A 87 8.64 -12.60 29.64
N THR A 88 8.18 -11.57 30.34
CA THR A 88 7.16 -10.65 29.82
C THR A 88 7.69 -9.83 28.64
N ALA A 89 8.93 -9.36 28.72
CA ALA A 89 9.58 -8.63 27.63
C ALA A 89 9.76 -9.51 26.38
N ILE A 90 10.16 -10.78 26.54
CA ILE A 90 10.32 -11.73 25.43
C ILE A 90 8.97 -12.00 24.75
N ALA A 91 7.93 -12.33 25.51
CA ALA A 91 6.60 -12.60 24.95
C ALA A 91 6.02 -11.38 24.19
N ASN A 92 6.27 -10.17 24.69
CA ASN A 92 5.86 -8.93 24.03
C ASN A 92 6.65 -8.67 22.74
N ILE A 93 7.96 -8.98 22.71
CA ILE A 93 8.77 -8.88 21.49
C ILE A 93 8.34 -9.94 20.46
N GLU A 94 8.04 -11.16 20.89
CA GLU A 94 7.58 -12.23 20.00
C GLU A 94 6.21 -11.93 19.40
N THR A 95 5.32 -11.29 20.17
CA THR A 95 3.95 -11.00 19.72
C THR A 95 3.81 -9.65 19.01
N TYR A 96 4.56 -8.63 19.44
CA TYR A 96 4.41 -7.23 19.03
C TYR A 96 5.74 -6.55 18.67
N GLY A 97 6.81 -7.33 18.54
CA GLY A 97 8.12 -6.81 18.17
C GLY A 97 8.15 -6.26 16.75
N ALA A 98 9.31 -5.71 16.39
CA ALA A 98 9.52 -5.04 15.11
C ALA A 98 9.13 -5.91 13.90
N GLU A 99 9.39 -7.22 13.94
CA GLU A 99 9.01 -8.14 12.87
C GLU A 99 7.48 -8.22 12.71
N ALA A 100 6.73 -8.36 13.81
CA ALA A 100 5.27 -8.44 13.76
C ALA A 100 4.66 -7.15 13.20
N GLY A 101 5.15 -5.99 13.64
CA GLY A 101 4.71 -4.70 13.13
C GLY A 101 5.05 -4.48 11.65
N ILE A 102 6.22 -4.93 11.21
CA ILE A 102 6.60 -4.91 9.78
C ILE A 102 5.64 -5.81 8.99
N ARG A 103 5.43 -7.06 9.40
CA ARG A 103 4.53 -8.00 8.71
C ARG A 103 3.11 -7.46 8.59
N GLU A 104 2.57 -6.90 9.68
CA GLU A 104 1.25 -6.28 9.68
C GLU A 104 1.17 -5.11 8.68
N GLY A 105 2.18 -4.23 8.67
CA GLY A 105 2.28 -3.13 7.70
C GLY A 105 2.29 -3.61 6.25
N ILE A 106 3.09 -4.65 5.95
CA ILE A 106 3.16 -5.26 4.62
C ILE A 106 1.80 -5.83 4.21
N THR A 107 1.13 -6.58 5.09
CA THR A 107 -0.18 -7.18 4.82
C THR A 107 -1.24 -6.10 4.54
N LEU A 108 -1.25 -5.00 5.32
CA LEU A 108 -2.17 -3.89 5.09
C LEU A 108 -1.90 -3.15 3.77
N ASP A 109 -0.63 -2.98 3.39
CA ASP A 109 -0.25 -2.38 2.11
C ASP A 109 -0.62 -3.27 0.91
N ALA A 110 -0.38 -4.58 1.03
CA ALA A 110 -0.78 -5.54 0.01
C ALA A 110 -2.31 -5.55 -0.17
N ALA A 111 -3.07 -5.55 0.93
CA ALA A 111 -4.53 -5.47 0.90
C ALA A 111 -5.04 -4.17 0.28
N LEU A 112 -4.35 -3.04 0.52
CA LEU A 112 -4.67 -1.75 -0.07
C LEU A 112 -4.44 -1.74 -1.58
N ILE A 113 -3.32 -2.31 -2.06
CA ILE A 113 -3.01 -2.40 -3.49
C ILE A 113 -4.09 -3.18 -4.24
N LEU A 114 -4.57 -4.28 -3.66
CA LEU A 114 -5.64 -5.09 -4.25
C LEU A 114 -6.99 -4.37 -4.34
N GLN A 115 -7.17 -3.20 -3.72
CA GLN A 115 -8.38 -2.40 -3.91
C GLN A 115 -8.43 -1.74 -5.29
N PHE A 116 -7.27 -1.42 -5.87
CA PHE A 116 -7.19 -0.71 -7.14
C PHE A 116 -6.49 -1.49 -8.25
N ALA A 117 -5.58 -2.41 -7.94
CA ALA A 117 -4.85 -3.16 -8.95
C ALA A 117 -5.68 -4.35 -9.47
N GLU A 118 -5.83 -4.45 -10.79
CA GLU A 118 -6.55 -5.54 -11.46
C GLU A 118 -5.63 -6.58 -12.09
N GLY A 119 -4.38 -6.20 -12.32
CA GLY A 119 -3.37 -7.06 -12.92
C GLY A 119 -2.02 -6.37 -12.99
N TRP A 120 -1.03 -7.11 -13.46
CA TRP A 120 0.32 -6.60 -13.67
C TRP A 120 1.03 -7.39 -14.76
N SER A 121 2.16 -6.89 -15.24
CA SER A 121 2.94 -7.51 -16.31
C SER A 121 3.92 -8.59 -15.82
N LEU A 122 3.81 -9.03 -14.56
CA LEU A 122 4.64 -10.09 -14.00
C LEU A 122 4.06 -11.46 -14.32
N THR A 123 4.93 -12.47 -14.31
CA THR A 123 4.56 -13.87 -14.55
C THR A 123 3.70 -14.45 -13.43
N GLU A 124 3.99 -14.06 -12.20
CA GLU A 124 3.27 -14.48 -11.00
C GLU A 124 1.88 -13.82 -10.96
N PRO A 125 0.86 -14.47 -10.39
CA PRO A 125 -0.44 -13.84 -10.22
C PRO A 125 -0.37 -12.69 -9.20
N LEU A 126 -1.16 -11.64 -9.43
CA LEU A 126 -1.33 -10.53 -8.49
C LEU A 126 -2.18 -10.99 -7.29
N THR A 127 -1.54 -11.21 -6.15
CA THR A 127 -2.17 -11.68 -4.91
C THR A 127 -1.52 -11.03 -3.70
N ALA A 128 -2.18 -11.06 -2.53
CA ALA A 128 -1.60 -10.54 -1.29
C ALA A 128 -0.24 -11.20 -0.99
N LYS A 129 -0.16 -12.52 -1.12
CA LYS A 129 1.07 -13.28 -0.88
C LYS A 129 2.22 -12.92 -1.82
N THR A 130 1.94 -12.66 -3.10
CA THR A 130 2.97 -12.27 -4.07
C THR A 130 3.43 -10.82 -3.87
N LEU A 131 2.54 -9.94 -3.41
CA LEU A 131 2.88 -8.58 -2.98
C LEU A 131 3.71 -8.57 -1.69
N GLU A 132 3.33 -9.37 -0.68
CA GLU A 132 4.09 -9.52 0.57
C GLU A 132 5.51 -10.04 0.29
N LEU A 133 5.64 -11.06 -0.57
CA LEU A 133 6.94 -11.59 -0.98
C LEU A 133 7.77 -10.55 -1.76
N MET A 134 7.12 -9.68 -2.53
CA MET A 134 7.79 -8.60 -3.25
C MET A 134 8.37 -7.59 -2.27
N GLU A 135 7.62 -7.18 -1.26
CA GLU A 135 8.09 -6.22 -0.26
C GLU A 135 9.23 -6.78 0.58
N ASP A 136 9.15 -8.06 0.95
CA ASP A 136 10.19 -8.75 1.70
C ASP A 136 11.51 -8.84 0.89
N LYS A 137 11.42 -9.02 -0.43
CA LYS A 137 12.59 -9.10 -1.33
C LYS A 137 13.10 -7.74 -1.80
N PHE A 138 12.20 -6.78 -1.95
CA PHE A 138 12.43 -5.46 -2.56
C PHE A 138 11.76 -4.40 -1.70
N GLY A 139 12.36 -4.10 -0.55
CA GLY A 139 11.81 -3.13 0.41
C GLY A 139 11.45 -1.79 -0.23
N GLY A 140 10.28 -1.27 0.13
CA GLY A 140 9.70 -0.05 -0.42
C GLY A 140 8.90 -0.25 -1.71
N SER A 141 8.77 -1.49 -2.21
CA SER A 141 8.02 -1.80 -3.43
C SER A 141 6.54 -1.43 -3.32
N LEU A 142 5.86 -1.82 -2.25
CA LEU A 142 4.43 -1.55 -2.07
C LEU A 142 4.19 -0.06 -1.86
N GLY A 143 5.04 0.59 -1.07
CA GLY A 143 5.01 2.04 -0.89
C GLY A 143 5.17 2.81 -2.21
N ASN A 144 6.01 2.32 -3.11
CA ASN A 144 6.18 2.91 -4.44
C ASN A 144 4.95 2.71 -5.34
N ILE A 145 4.36 1.52 -5.34
CA ILE A 145 3.10 1.23 -6.07
C ILE A 145 1.98 2.16 -5.57
N ILE A 146 1.80 2.24 -4.25
CA ILE A 146 0.78 3.09 -3.62
C ILE A 146 1.04 4.56 -3.93
N GLY A 147 2.29 5.03 -3.81
CA GLY A 147 2.65 6.42 -4.08
C GLY A 147 2.50 6.83 -5.55
N ALA A 148 2.78 5.91 -6.48
CA ALA A 148 2.53 6.13 -7.90
C ALA A 148 1.02 6.23 -8.19
N TYR A 149 0.20 5.39 -7.54
CA TYR A 149 -1.25 5.46 -7.65
C TYR A 149 -1.82 6.73 -7.03
N ASP A 150 -1.31 7.16 -5.87
CA ASP A 150 -1.64 8.45 -5.24
C ASP A 150 -1.42 9.62 -6.21
N LYS A 151 -0.28 9.66 -6.91
CA LYS A 151 0.01 10.66 -7.93
C LYS A 151 -0.95 10.57 -9.12
N ALA A 152 -1.26 9.37 -9.58
CA ALA A 152 -2.20 9.16 -10.67
C ALA A 152 -3.60 9.69 -10.33
N ILE A 153 -4.13 9.33 -9.17
CA ILE A 153 -5.48 9.70 -8.74
C ILE A 153 -5.57 11.17 -8.35
N TYR A 154 -4.65 11.70 -7.54
CA TYR A 154 -4.76 13.06 -7.04
C TYR A 154 -4.25 14.12 -8.02
N GLN A 155 -3.21 13.79 -8.79
CA GLN A 155 -2.48 14.74 -9.63
C GLN A 155 -2.68 14.48 -11.14
N GLY A 156 -3.31 13.37 -11.54
CA GLY A 156 -3.49 13.02 -12.94
C GLY A 156 -2.20 12.63 -13.66
N ARG A 157 -1.17 12.18 -12.91
CA ARG A 157 0.16 11.86 -13.45
C ARG A 157 0.42 10.36 -13.46
N LEU A 158 0.71 9.82 -14.65
CA LEU A 158 1.15 8.44 -14.83
C LEU A 158 2.66 8.43 -15.09
N GLY A 159 3.45 8.20 -14.03
CA GLY A 159 4.91 8.18 -14.08
C GLY A 159 5.57 9.38 -13.37
N ASN A 160 6.90 9.33 -13.29
CA ASN A 160 7.75 10.45 -12.83
C ASN A 160 8.24 11.26 -14.03
#